data_AF-A0A9E8MT54-F1
#
_entry.id   AF-A0A9E8MT54-F1
#
_cell.length_a   1.000
_cell.length_b   1.000
_cell.length_c   1.000
_cell.angle_alpha   90.00
_cell.angle_beta   90.00
_cell.angle_gamma   90.00
#
_symmetry.space_group_name_H-M   'P 1'
#
loop_
_entity.id
_entity.type
_entity.pdbx_description
1 polymer ?
#
loop_
_entity_poly.entity_id
_entity_poly.type
_entity_poly.pdbx_seq_one_letter_code
_entity_poly.pdbx_strand_id
1 'polypeptide(L)'
;MIHYKLYDTVNNLPDSWDSVQNHDVFLKSNFLKGLECSCPDNITPFYVGIFKAEALVGIAIIQRVEMYFDDIFRDTSDNFLYQKAKQIVAKIVRGNALIVGNLMHTGQHGLYCNTQAITFATYLNTIDQALTQIKAEIRRKHNKKIRIIAFKDYFEEDGIHQNSFFLKSRSCIG
;
A
#
# COMPACT_ATOMS: atom_id res chain seq x y z
N MET A 1 -5.22 13.66 -19.30
CA MET A 1 -4.43 12.41 -19.23
C MET A 1 -4.22 12.05 -17.77
N ILE A 2 -4.33 10.77 -17.41
CA ILE A 2 -4.04 10.27 -16.06
C ILE A 2 -2.60 9.77 -16.02
N HIS A 3 -1.84 10.17 -15.01
CA HIS A 3 -0.49 9.65 -14.74
C HIS A 3 -0.27 9.54 -13.23
N TYR A 4 0.79 8.85 -12.83
CA TYR A 4 1.19 8.77 -11.41
C TYR A 4 2.63 9.22 -11.21
N LYS A 5 2.95 9.59 -9.98
CA LYS A 5 4.30 9.82 -9.49
C LYS A 5 4.50 8.98 -8.23
N LEU A 6 5.66 8.33 -8.15
CA LEU A 6 6.09 7.53 -7.02
C LEU A 6 7.11 8.34 -6.21
N TYR A 7 6.92 8.38 -4.90
CA TYR A 7 7.84 9.00 -3.94
C TYR A 7 8.26 7.94 -2.92
N ASP A 8 9.54 7.93 -2.59
CA ASP A 8 10.17 7.02 -1.62
C ASP A 8 10.39 7.67 -0.24
N THR A 9 10.15 8.99 -0.14
CA THR A 9 10.14 9.72 1.14
C THR A 9 9.06 10.80 1.13
N VAL A 10 8.49 11.05 2.31
CA VAL A 10 7.55 12.17 2.55
C VAL A 10 8.14 13.52 2.16
N ASN A 11 9.46 13.70 2.28
CA ASN A 11 10.10 14.99 1.96
C ASN A 11 10.04 15.33 0.45
N ASN A 12 9.73 14.35 -0.41
CA ASN A 12 9.61 14.55 -1.86
C ASN A 12 8.15 14.75 -2.30
N LEU A 13 7.18 14.74 -1.38
CA LEU A 13 5.78 14.95 -1.71
C LEU A 13 5.55 16.38 -2.24
N PRO A 14 4.64 16.56 -3.22
CA PRO A 14 4.34 17.87 -3.76
C PRO A 14 3.52 18.70 -2.76
N ASP A 15 3.60 20.03 -2.84
CA ASP A 15 2.80 20.96 -2.01
C ASP A 15 1.29 20.71 -2.14
N SER A 16 0.85 20.20 -3.30
CA SER A 16 -0.54 19.85 -3.55
C SER A 16 -1.03 18.64 -2.74
N TRP A 17 -0.15 17.87 -2.10
CA TRP A 17 -0.48 16.67 -1.33
C TRP A 17 -1.42 16.98 -0.16
N ASP A 18 -1.07 17.95 0.67
CA ASP A 18 -1.88 18.34 1.83
C ASP A 18 -3.10 19.16 1.45
N SER A 19 -3.07 19.77 0.26
CA SER A 19 -4.15 20.57 -0.32
C SER A 19 -5.34 19.73 -0.80
N VAL A 20 -5.18 18.40 -0.90
CA VAL A 20 -6.28 17.50 -1.22
C VAL A 20 -7.35 17.60 -0.13
N GLN A 21 -8.59 17.84 -0.55
CA GLN A 21 -9.77 17.84 0.32
C GLN A 21 -10.12 16.41 0.76
N ASN A 22 -9.25 15.83 1.59
CA ASN A 22 -9.56 14.68 2.42
C ASN A 22 -9.55 15.15 3.88
N HIS A 23 -10.54 14.71 4.65
CA HIS A 23 -10.59 14.93 6.10
C HIS A 23 -9.72 13.91 6.85
N ASP A 24 -8.91 13.16 6.12
CA ASP A 24 -8.08 12.09 6.67
C ASP A 24 -6.72 12.65 7.07
N VAL A 25 -6.57 12.92 8.37
CA VAL A 25 -5.31 13.41 8.95
C VAL A 25 -4.15 12.44 8.72
N PHE A 26 -4.43 11.14 8.57
CA PHE A 26 -3.41 10.10 8.41
C PHE A 26 -2.72 10.14 7.05
N LEU A 27 -3.33 10.80 6.05
CA LEU A 27 -2.73 11.00 4.73
C LEU A 27 -1.95 12.31 4.62
N LYS A 28 -2.00 13.18 5.62
CA LYS A 28 -1.27 14.46 5.60
C LYS A 28 0.22 14.25 5.80
N SER A 29 1.03 15.04 5.10
CA SER A 29 2.49 14.91 5.05
C SER A 29 3.12 14.95 6.45
N ASN A 30 2.65 15.82 7.34
CA ASN A 30 3.13 15.90 8.72
C ASN A 30 2.93 14.59 9.50
N PHE A 31 1.78 13.94 9.32
CA PHE A 31 1.51 12.65 9.94
C PHE A 31 2.39 11.56 9.32
N LEU A 32 2.42 11.50 7.99
CA LEU A 32 3.22 10.53 7.25
C LEU A 32 4.71 10.65 7.57
N LYS A 33 5.21 11.85 7.87
CA LYS A 33 6.60 12.09 8.29
C LYS A 33 6.91 11.44 9.63
N GLY A 34 6.04 11.64 10.63
CA GLY A 34 6.18 10.97 11.93
C GLY A 34 6.13 9.44 11.78
N LEU A 35 5.24 8.96 10.90
CA LEU A 35 5.12 7.55 10.57
C LEU A 35 6.36 6.98 9.87
N GLU A 36 6.89 7.68 8.87
CA GLU A 36 8.11 7.30 8.15
C GLU A 36 9.31 7.19 9.10
N CYS A 37 9.46 8.15 10.03
CA CYS A 37 10.52 8.11 11.04
C CYS A 37 10.34 7.00 12.09
N SER A 38 9.13 6.46 12.22
CA SER A 38 8.81 5.41 13.19
C SER A 38 8.67 4.03 12.54
N CYS A 39 8.82 3.93 11.21
CA CYS A 39 8.76 2.67 10.48
C CYS A 39 9.83 1.70 11.02
N PRO A 40 9.47 0.45 11.32
CA PRO A 40 10.44 -0.61 11.55
C PRO A 40 11.41 -0.76 10.37
N ASP A 41 12.65 -1.18 10.63
CA ASP A 41 13.69 -1.33 9.60
C ASP A 41 13.33 -2.29 8.45
N ASN A 42 12.40 -3.21 8.71
CA ASN A 42 11.92 -4.18 7.73
C ASN A 42 10.69 -3.67 6.93
N ILE A 43 10.26 -2.42 7.13
CA ILE A 43 9.16 -1.79 6.40
C ILE A 43 9.69 -0.56 5.64
N THR A 44 9.49 -0.56 4.32
CA THR A 44 9.80 0.60 3.47
C THR A 44 8.52 1.18 2.89
N PRO A 45 8.13 2.42 3.25
CA PRO A 45 6.97 3.07 2.66
C PRO A 45 7.27 3.62 1.27
N PHE A 46 6.23 3.70 0.47
CA PHE A 46 6.17 4.37 -0.82
C PHE A 46 4.86 5.15 -0.88
N TYR A 47 4.90 6.32 -1.52
CA TYR A 47 3.78 7.22 -1.66
C TYR A 47 3.47 7.38 -3.14
N VAL A 48 2.23 7.17 -3.54
CA VAL A 48 1.79 7.29 -4.94
C VAL A 48 0.83 8.45 -5.04
N GLY A 49 1.20 9.47 -5.81
CA GLY A 49 0.29 10.53 -6.22
C GLY A 49 -0.26 10.25 -7.62
N ILE A 50 -1.58 10.28 -7.78
CA ILE A 50 -2.28 10.06 -9.06
C ILE A 50 -2.84 11.39 -9.53
N PHE A 51 -2.47 11.79 -10.74
CA PHE A 51 -2.74 13.11 -11.28
C PHE A 51 -3.61 13.04 -12.54
N LYS A 52 -4.54 14.00 -12.66
CA LYS A 52 -5.27 14.30 -13.89
C LYS A 52 -4.81 15.67 -14.37
N ALA A 53 -4.00 15.69 -15.44
CA ALA A 53 -3.16 16.85 -15.73
C ALA A 53 -2.32 17.21 -14.48
N GLU A 54 -2.37 18.45 -13.99
CA GLU A 54 -1.61 18.88 -12.79
C GLU A 54 -2.36 18.65 -11.47
N ALA A 55 -3.64 18.27 -11.51
CA ALA A 55 -4.45 18.10 -10.32
C ALA A 55 -4.21 16.73 -9.67
N LEU A 56 -3.87 16.71 -8.38
CA LEU A 56 -3.78 15.49 -7.58
C LEU A 56 -5.20 14.98 -7.28
N VAL A 57 -5.54 13.83 -7.85
CA VAL A 57 -6.90 13.23 -7.80
C VAL A 57 -6.93 11.90 -7.07
N GLY A 58 -5.79 11.36 -6.67
CA GLY A 58 -5.71 10.16 -5.85
C GLY A 58 -4.37 10.04 -5.12
N ILE A 59 -4.40 9.39 -3.97
CA ILE A 59 -3.23 9.11 -3.13
C ILE A 59 -3.28 7.63 -2.74
N ALA A 60 -2.14 6.95 -2.80
CA ALA A 60 -2.00 5.64 -2.19
C ALA A 60 -0.69 5.49 -1.43
N ILE A 61 -0.78 4.91 -0.23
CA ILE A 61 0.36 4.46 0.55
C ILE A 61 0.61 3.00 0.19
N ILE A 62 1.85 2.65 -0.13
CA ILE A 62 2.27 1.26 -0.39
C ILE A 62 3.45 0.95 0.51
N GLN A 63 3.39 -0.13 1.28
CA GLN A 63 4.47 -0.53 2.16
C GLN A 63 5.07 -1.85 1.70
N ARG A 64 6.39 -1.85 1.50
CA ARG A 64 7.16 -3.08 1.35
C ARG A 64 7.45 -3.63 2.73
N VAL A 65 7.11 -4.89 2.96
CA VAL A 65 7.42 -5.60 4.20
C VAL A 65 8.41 -6.72 3.89
N GLU A 66 9.57 -6.65 4.52
CA GLU A 66 10.58 -7.70 4.51
C GLU A 66 10.28 -8.68 5.64
N MET A 67 9.94 -9.91 5.26
CA MET A 67 9.54 -10.95 6.21
C MET A 67 10.72 -11.88 6.47
N TYR A 68 11.29 -11.78 7.66
CA TYR A 68 12.34 -12.67 8.15
C TYR A 68 11.73 -13.80 8.98
N PHE A 69 12.18 -15.04 8.71
CA PHE A 69 11.63 -16.24 9.35
C PHE A 69 11.73 -16.16 10.87
N ASP A 70 12.89 -15.76 11.39
CA ASP A 70 13.15 -15.76 12.83
C ASP A 70 12.33 -14.70 13.60
N ASP A 71 11.98 -13.58 12.96
CA ASP A 71 11.16 -12.52 13.55
C ASP A 71 9.68 -12.90 13.65
N ILE A 72 9.17 -13.64 12.67
CA ILE A 72 7.77 -14.11 12.65
C ILE A 72 7.53 -15.15 13.76
N PHE A 73 8.52 -15.95 14.11
CA PHE A 73 8.40 -17.00 15.12
C PHE A 73 8.76 -16.55 16.55
N ARG A 74 9.34 -15.35 16.75
CA ARG A 74 9.73 -14.85 18.09
C ARG A 74 8.56 -14.43 18.99
N ASP A 75 7.45 -13.94 18.42
CA ASP A 75 6.30 -13.50 19.21
C ASP A 75 5.20 -14.58 19.34
N THR A 76 4.89 -14.93 20.58
CA THR A 76 3.76 -15.76 21.01
C THR A 76 2.58 -14.87 21.38
N SER A 77 1.83 -14.39 20.37
CA SER A 77 0.51 -13.81 20.62
C SER A 77 -0.59 -14.79 20.20
N ASP A 78 -1.54 -15.05 21.10
CA ASP A 78 -2.57 -16.09 20.97
C ASP A 78 -3.81 -15.67 20.16
N ASN A 79 -3.77 -14.52 19.50
CA ASN A 79 -4.92 -14.05 18.72
C ASN A 79 -5.13 -14.94 17.48
N PHE A 80 -6.32 -15.52 17.33
CA PHE A 80 -6.66 -16.46 16.25
C PHE A 80 -6.44 -15.88 14.83
N LEU A 81 -6.71 -14.59 14.65
CA LEU A 81 -6.42 -13.85 13.42
C LEU A 81 -4.92 -13.71 13.16
N TYR A 82 -4.15 -13.41 14.23
CA TYR A 82 -2.69 -13.32 14.18
C TYR A 82 -2.05 -14.67 13.84
N GLN A 83 -2.60 -15.76 14.38
CA GLN A 83 -2.15 -17.11 14.05
C GLN A 83 -2.44 -17.49 12.59
N LYS A 84 -3.61 -17.12 12.05
CA LYS A 84 -3.91 -17.33 10.61
C LYS A 84 -3.00 -16.51 9.71
N ALA A 85 -2.76 -15.24 10.04
CA ALA A 85 -1.79 -14.39 9.34
C ALA A 85 -0.38 -14.98 9.40
N LYS A 86 0.06 -15.44 10.57
CA LYS A 86 1.34 -16.14 10.78
C LYS A 86 1.44 -17.41 9.95
N GLN A 87 0.37 -18.21 9.83
CA GLN A 87 0.36 -19.42 9.01
C GLN A 87 0.42 -19.14 7.50
N ILE A 88 -0.26 -18.10 7.02
CA ILE A 88 -0.21 -17.68 5.60
C ILE A 88 1.19 -17.13 5.28
N VAL A 89 1.70 -16.25 6.15
CA VAL A 89 3.04 -15.67 6.04
C VAL A 89 4.11 -16.76 6.10
N ALA A 90 4.04 -17.69 7.08
CA ALA A 90 4.94 -18.83 7.27
C ALA A 90 5.05 -19.74 6.05
N LYS A 91 3.94 -20.02 5.36
CA LYS A 91 3.93 -20.86 4.15
C LYS A 91 4.67 -20.25 2.95
N ILE A 92 4.96 -18.95 2.98
CA ILE A 92 5.56 -18.20 1.86
C ILE A 92 7.02 -17.77 2.16
N VAL A 93 7.51 -18.02 3.39
CA VAL A 93 8.71 -17.36 3.96
C VAL A 93 9.99 -17.67 3.20
N ARG A 94 10.33 -16.69 2.36
CA ARG A 94 11.63 -16.04 2.12
C ARG A 94 11.31 -14.96 1.09
N GLY A 95 10.67 -13.88 1.50
CA GLY A 95 9.97 -13.02 0.54
C GLY A 95 9.74 -11.59 0.99
N ASN A 96 9.45 -10.75 0.00
CA ASN A 96 9.03 -9.37 0.17
C ASN A 96 7.55 -9.30 -0.17
N ALA A 97 6.76 -8.66 0.68
CA ALA A 97 5.37 -8.34 0.40
C ALA A 97 5.24 -6.86 0.04
N LEU A 98 4.27 -6.52 -0.81
CA LEU A 98 3.79 -5.15 -0.96
C LEU A 98 2.37 -5.08 -0.41
N ILE A 99 2.15 -4.17 0.52
CA ILE A 99 0.85 -3.90 1.12
C ILE A 99 0.37 -2.57 0.55
N VAL A 100 -0.78 -2.56 -0.11
CA VAL A 100 -1.47 -1.33 -0.51
C VAL A 100 -2.34 -0.90 0.66
N GLY A 101 -2.01 0.24 1.25
CA GLY A 101 -2.55 0.74 2.51
C GLY A 101 -1.47 0.88 3.58
N ASN A 102 -1.88 1.40 4.74
CA ASN A 102 -0.99 1.66 5.86
C ASN A 102 -1.09 0.54 6.91
N LEU A 103 -0.08 -0.33 6.99
CA LEU A 103 -0.07 -1.48 7.90
C LEU A 103 -0.07 -1.06 9.37
N MET A 104 0.43 0.13 9.70
CA MET A 104 0.62 0.60 11.09
C MET A 104 -0.63 1.22 11.72
N HIS A 105 -1.74 1.35 10.98
CA HIS A 105 -3.02 1.88 11.48
C HIS A 105 -4.19 0.97 11.14
N THR A 106 -5.25 0.98 11.93
CA THR A 106 -6.52 0.28 11.64
C THR A 106 -7.47 1.19 10.88
N GLY A 107 -8.08 0.72 9.79
CA GLY A 107 -9.06 1.46 9.00
C GLY A 107 -8.55 1.90 7.62
N GLN A 108 -9.45 2.35 6.74
CA GLN A 108 -9.18 2.71 5.34
C GLN A 108 -8.45 4.07 5.18
N HIS A 109 -7.36 4.26 5.90
CA HIS A 109 -6.62 5.52 5.99
C HIS A 109 -5.38 5.59 5.09
N GLY A 110 -5.17 4.58 4.24
CA GLY A 110 -4.00 4.49 3.36
C GLY A 110 -4.26 4.93 1.93
N LEU A 111 -5.50 5.28 1.58
CA LEU A 111 -5.93 5.46 0.19
C LEU A 111 -6.92 6.62 0.09
N TYR A 112 -6.84 7.35 -1.01
CA TYR A 112 -7.80 8.39 -1.36
C TYR A 112 -8.01 8.41 -2.86
N CYS A 113 -9.27 8.43 -3.30
CA CYS A 113 -9.66 8.54 -4.70
C CYS A 113 -10.76 9.59 -4.83
N ASN A 114 -10.50 10.67 -5.58
CA ASN A 114 -11.53 11.62 -5.95
C ASN A 114 -12.39 11.03 -7.09
N THR A 115 -13.46 10.34 -6.72
CA THR A 115 -14.37 9.64 -7.65
C THR A 115 -15.10 10.58 -8.62
N GLN A 116 -15.13 11.88 -8.35
CA GLN A 116 -15.65 12.89 -9.30
C GLN A 116 -14.65 13.21 -10.41
N ALA A 117 -13.36 13.03 -10.16
CA ALA A 117 -12.29 13.38 -11.10
C ALA A 117 -11.76 12.17 -11.90
N ILE A 118 -11.73 10.99 -11.28
CA ILE A 118 -11.23 9.72 -11.84
C ILE A 118 -12.13 8.55 -11.44
N THR A 119 -12.33 7.59 -12.35
CA THR A 119 -13.07 6.37 -11.99
C THR A 119 -12.25 5.50 -11.06
N PHE A 120 -12.92 4.78 -10.16
CA PHE A 120 -12.24 3.90 -9.23
C PHE A 120 -11.48 2.76 -9.94
N ALA A 121 -11.99 2.26 -11.08
CA ALA A 121 -11.29 1.28 -11.90
C ALA A 121 -9.98 1.84 -12.48
N THR A 122 -9.98 3.10 -12.96
CA THR A 122 -8.76 3.76 -13.43
C THR A 122 -7.77 3.97 -12.29
N TYR A 123 -8.24 4.37 -11.11
CA TYR A 123 -7.42 4.50 -9.90
C TYR A 123 -6.71 3.19 -9.52
N LEU A 124 -7.44 2.06 -9.48
CA LEU A 124 -6.86 0.75 -9.17
C LEU A 124 -5.86 0.29 -10.24
N ASN A 125 -6.15 0.52 -11.52
CA ASN A 125 -5.21 0.23 -12.61
C ASN A 125 -3.91 1.06 -12.48
N THR A 126 -4.03 2.34 -12.10
CA THR A 126 -2.86 3.19 -11.85
C THR A 126 -2.04 2.70 -10.66
N ILE A 127 -2.68 2.24 -9.58
CA ILE A 127 -1.98 1.58 -8.46
C ILE A 127 -1.26 0.32 -8.94
N ASP A 128 -1.86 -0.48 -9.83
CA ASP A 128 -1.21 -1.67 -10.37
C ASP A 128 0.06 -1.37 -11.17
N GLN A 129 0.03 -0.28 -11.95
CA GLN A 129 1.20 0.22 -12.66
C GLN A 129 2.30 0.64 -11.67
N ALA A 130 1.94 1.36 -10.60
CA ALA A 130 2.88 1.75 -9.55
C ALA A 130 3.48 0.52 -8.83
N LEU A 131 2.65 -0.48 -8.50
CA LEU A 131 3.12 -1.75 -7.93
C LEU A 131 4.10 -2.48 -8.86
N THR A 132 3.85 -2.45 -10.17
CA THR A 132 4.74 -3.04 -11.17
C THR A 132 6.08 -2.30 -11.22
N GLN A 133 6.08 -0.96 -11.16
CA GLN A 133 7.30 -0.17 -11.06
C GLN A 133 8.07 -0.49 -9.76
N ILE A 134 7.41 -0.47 -8.60
CA ILE A 134 8.02 -0.78 -7.30
C ILE A 134 8.65 -2.18 -7.31
N LYS A 135 7.95 -3.17 -7.87
CA LYS A 135 8.48 -4.53 -8.05
C LYS A 135 9.77 -4.55 -8.87
N ALA A 136 9.79 -3.85 -9.99
CA ALA A 136 10.96 -3.76 -10.87
C ALA A 136 12.13 -3.06 -10.16
N GLU A 137 11.85 -1.97 -9.43
CA GLU A 137 12.85 -1.26 -8.66
C GLU A 137 13.47 -2.11 -7.55
N ILE A 138 12.64 -2.84 -6.79
CA ILE A 138 13.13 -3.72 -5.73
C ILE A 138 13.98 -4.86 -6.31
N ARG A 139 13.53 -5.44 -7.43
CA ARG A 139 14.30 -6.47 -8.12
C ARG A 139 15.64 -5.96 -8.61
N ARG A 140 15.68 -4.73 -9.15
CA ARG A 140 16.90 -4.10 -9.66
C ARG A 140 17.86 -3.69 -8.54
N LYS A 141 17.36 -3.00 -7.50
CA LYS A 141 18.16 -2.42 -6.41
C LYS A 141 18.62 -3.46 -5.38
N HIS A 142 17.78 -4.46 -5.08
CA HIS A 142 18.03 -5.39 -3.97
C HIS A 142 18.11 -6.86 -4.41
N ASN A 143 17.93 -7.17 -5.69
CA ASN A 143 17.84 -8.54 -6.21
C ASN A 143 16.74 -9.39 -5.54
N LYS A 144 15.74 -8.76 -4.90
CA LYS A 144 14.65 -9.47 -4.21
C LYS A 144 13.41 -9.56 -5.09
N LYS A 145 12.61 -10.63 -4.93
CA LYS A 145 11.33 -10.82 -5.62
C LYS A 145 10.18 -10.50 -4.67
N ILE A 146 9.21 -9.72 -5.13
CA ILE A 146 7.93 -9.56 -4.44
C ILE A 146 7.09 -10.82 -4.68
N ARG A 147 6.68 -11.48 -3.60
CA ARG A 147 5.91 -12.74 -3.65
C ARG A 147 4.43 -12.54 -3.36
N ILE A 148 4.09 -11.48 -2.64
CA ILE A 148 2.72 -11.18 -2.19
C ILE A 148 2.44 -9.72 -2.51
N ILE A 149 1.25 -9.45 -3.04
CA ILE A 149 0.61 -8.14 -2.96
C ILE A 149 -0.68 -8.34 -2.20
N ALA A 150 -0.91 -7.57 -1.14
CA ALA A 150 -2.17 -7.52 -0.41
C ALA A 150 -2.70 -6.09 -0.38
N PHE A 151 -4.02 -5.95 -0.35
CA PHE A 151 -4.72 -4.68 -0.19
C PHE A 151 -5.35 -4.68 1.19
N LYS A 152 -4.97 -3.71 2.04
CA LYS A 152 -5.39 -3.67 3.45
C LYS A 152 -6.77 -3.02 3.61
N ASP A 153 -7.55 -3.53 4.55
CA ASP A 153 -8.86 -3.00 5.00
C ASP A 153 -9.88 -2.84 3.86
N TYR A 154 -9.77 -3.68 2.84
CA TYR A 154 -10.75 -3.79 1.76
C TYR A 154 -11.71 -4.93 2.06
N PHE A 155 -12.94 -4.58 2.42
CA PHE A 155 -13.98 -5.53 2.81
C PHE A 155 -14.79 -5.98 1.59
N GLU A 156 -15.47 -7.12 1.73
CA GLU A 156 -16.28 -7.74 0.66
C GLU A 156 -17.46 -6.86 0.17
N GLU A 157 -17.75 -5.75 0.85
CA GLU A 157 -18.83 -4.82 0.50
C GLU A 157 -18.35 -3.55 -0.24
N ASP A 158 -17.03 -3.37 -0.40
CA ASP A 158 -16.49 -2.23 -1.14
C ASP A 158 -16.67 -2.40 -2.66
N GLY A 159 -16.88 -1.30 -3.39
CA GLY A 159 -17.16 -1.28 -4.84
C GLY A 159 -16.11 -1.94 -5.75
N ILE A 160 -15.04 -2.52 -5.21
CA ILE A 160 -14.11 -3.40 -5.93
C ILE A 160 -14.82 -4.66 -6.44
N HIS A 161 -15.87 -5.16 -5.77
CA HIS A 161 -16.55 -6.38 -6.20
C HIS A 161 -17.33 -6.25 -7.51
N GLN A 162 -17.58 -5.02 -7.98
CA GLN A 162 -18.04 -4.79 -9.36
C GLN A 162 -16.94 -5.07 -10.42
N ASN A 163 -15.68 -5.23 -9.99
CA ASN A 163 -14.51 -5.61 -10.81
C ASN A 163 -13.85 -6.90 -10.29
N SER A 164 -14.66 -7.93 -10.04
CA SER A 164 -14.24 -9.26 -9.53
C SER A 164 -13.12 -9.95 -10.33
N PHE A 165 -12.86 -9.53 -11.57
CA PHE A 165 -11.76 -10.02 -12.40
C PHE A 165 -10.37 -9.60 -11.89
N PHE A 166 -10.25 -8.41 -11.27
CA PHE A 166 -8.96 -7.89 -10.79
C PHE A 166 -8.50 -8.63 -9.52
N LEU A 167 -9.42 -8.91 -8.60
CA LEU A 167 -9.13 -9.55 -7.31
C LEU A 167 -8.82 -11.05 -7.43
N LYS A 168 -9.44 -11.78 -8.37
CA LYS A 168 -9.23 -13.24 -8.52
C LYS A 168 -7.80 -13.65 -8.88
N SER A 169 -6.97 -12.71 -9.35
CA SER A 169 -5.57 -12.98 -9.72
C SER A 169 -4.56 -12.74 -8.58
N ARG A 170 -4.99 -12.21 -7.43
CA ARG A 170 -4.09 -11.79 -6.34
C ARG A 170 -4.66 -12.12 -4.96
N SER A 171 -3.84 -12.69 -4.08
CA SER A 171 -4.23 -13.06 -2.71
C SER A 171 -4.65 -11.82 -1.92
N CYS A 172 -5.95 -11.62 -1.76
CA CYS A 172 -6.52 -10.59 -0.89
C CYS A 172 -6.45 -11.11 0.55
N ILE A 173 -5.97 -10.28 1.47
CA ILE A 173 -6.01 -10.55 2.91
C ILE A 173 -6.98 -9.52 3.47
N GLY A 174 -8.22 -9.96 3.72
CA GLY A 174 -9.22 -9.21 4.48
C GLY A 174 -9.05 -9.39 5.97
#